data_AF-A0A5C6DHX1-F1
#
_entry.id   AF-A0A5C6DHX1-F1
#
_cell.length_a   1.000
_cell.length_b   1.000
_cell.length_c   1.000
_cell.angle_alpha   90.00
_cell.angle_beta   90.00
_cell.angle_gamma   90.00
#
_symmetry.space_group_name_H-M   'P 1'
#
loop_
_entity.id
_entity.type
_entity.pdbx_description
1 polymer ?
#
loop_
_entity_poly.entity_id
_entity_poly.type
_entity_poly.pdbx_seq_one_letter_code
_entity_poly.pdbx_strand_id
1 'polypeptide(L)'
;MNFGDHVKTLRNNCQLTQAELARRLDVSMSYISKVERGRLHSGDYPSEKFIHKLAEELEADEDELLMLAGKVPLSIRRRIRERPEVFQIIAKMNDKQIDKLMGDLPKPPSKA
;
A
#
# COMPACT_ATOMS: atom_id res chain seq x y z
N MET A 1 0.63 -9.07 -7.58
CA MET A 1 -0.28 -7.99 -8.02
C MET A 1 0.44 -6.68 -7.82
N ASN A 2 0.41 -5.73 -8.77
CA ASN A 2 1.00 -4.41 -8.57
C ASN A 2 -0.06 -3.41 -8.06
N PHE A 3 0.37 -2.23 -7.60
CA PHE A 3 -0.50 -1.19 -7.08
C PHE A 3 -1.65 -0.82 -8.03
N GLY A 4 -1.35 -0.57 -9.31
CA GLY A 4 -2.35 -0.14 -10.30
C GLY A 4 -3.43 -1.18 -10.55
N ASP A 5 -3.04 -2.46 -10.69
CA ASP A 5 -3.97 -3.57 -10.84
C ASP A 5 -4.86 -3.71 -9.59
N HIS A 6 -4.28 -3.53 -8.40
CA HIS A 6 -5.03 -3.61 -7.15
C HIS A 6 -6.06 -2.49 -7.02
N VAL A 7 -5.68 -1.26 -7.32
CA VAL A 7 -6.60 -0.11 -7.36
C VAL A 7 -7.74 -0.32 -8.36
N LYS A 8 -7.44 -0.88 -9.54
CA LYS A 8 -8.46 -1.19 -10.55
C LYS A 8 -9.47 -2.24 -10.04
N THR A 9 -8.98 -3.28 -9.37
CA THR A 9 -9.84 -4.30 -8.76
C THR A 9 -10.73 -3.70 -7.69
N LEU A 10 -10.18 -2.93 -6.76
CA LEU A 10 -10.93 -2.25 -5.72
C LEU A 10 -12.01 -1.33 -6.31
N ARG A 11 -11.65 -0.48 -7.28
CA ARG A 11 -12.62 0.40 -7.96
C ARG A 11 -13.78 -0.38 -8.58
N ASN A 12 -13.48 -1.51 -9.23
CA ASN A 12 -14.51 -2.36 -9.84
C ASN A 12 -15.40 -3.01 -8.78
N ASN A 13 -14.85 -3.41 -7.63
CA ASN A 13 -15.62 -3.96 -6.51
C ASN A 13 -16.59 -2.93 -5.94
N CYS A 14 -16.17 -1.65 -5.87
CA CYS A 14 -17.03 -0.53 -5.52
C CYS A 14 -17.97 -0.09 -6.67
N GLN A 15 -17.95 -0.78 -7.82
CA GLN A 15 -18.77 -0.48 -9.01
C GLN A 15 -18.60 0.95 -9.54
N LEU A 16 -17.44 1.57 -9.32
CA LEU A 16 -17.17 2.93 -9.76
C LEU A 16 -16.55 2.95 -11.15
N THR A 17 -16.93 3.93 -11.97
CA THR A 17 -16.17 4.22 -13.20
C THR A 17 -14.91 5.00 -12.85
N GLN A 18 -13.93 5.05 -13.77
CA GLN A 18 -12.74 5.89 -13.58
C GLN A 18 -13.10 7.38 -13.43
N ALA A 19 -14.15 7.84 -14.12
CA ALA A 19 -14.63 9.22 -14.01
C ALA A 19 -15.24 9.51 -12.64
N GLU A 20 -16.01 8.56 -12.10
CA GLU A 20 -16.61 8.70 -10.78
C GLU A 20 -15.55 8.70 -9.67
N LEU A 21 -14.60 7.76 -9.71
CA LEU A 21 -13.49 7.76 -8.74
C LEU A 21 -12.65 9.05 -8.84
N ALA A 22 -12.41 9.54 -10.06
CA ALA A 22 -11.69 10.78 -10.27
C ALA A 22 -12.40 11.99 -9.65
N ARG A 23 -13.74 12.07 -9.80
CA ARG A 23 -14.58 13.11 -9.19
C ARG A 23 -14.50 13.09 -7.67
N ARG A 24 -14.54 11.91 -7.05
CA ARG A 24 -14.46 11.76 -5.60
C ARG A 24 -13.10 12.14 -5.04
N LEU A 25 -12.03 11.78 -5.76
CA LEU A 25 -10.66 12.09 -5.36
C LEU A 25 -10.19 13.51 -5.76
N ASP A 26 -11.04 14.29 -6.42
CA ASP A 26 -10.71 15.63 -6.94
C ASP A 26 -9.48 15.63 -7.86
N VAL A 27 -9.46 14.70 -8.81
CA VAL A 27 -8.40 14.55 -9.83
C VAL A 27 -8.99 14.35 -11.21
N SER A 28 -8.15 14.39 -12.25
CA SER A 28 -8.60 14.07 -13.60
C SER A 28 -8.81 12.56 -13.80
N MET A 29 -9.78 12.18 -14.63
CA MET A 29 -9.96 10.79 -15.07
C MET A 29 -8.68 10.22 -15.70
N SER A 30 -7.93 11.06 -16.44
CA SER A 30 -6.64 10.68 -17.02
C SER A 30 -5.63 10.27 -15.94
N TYR A 31 -5.64 10.93 -14.78
CA TYR A 31 -4.79 10.57 -13.64
C TYR A 31 -5.14 9.18 -13.10
N ILE A 32 -6.42 8.88 -12.86
CA ILE A 32 -6.87 7.54 -12.42
C ILE A 32 -6.46 6.47 -13.44
N SER A 33 -6.65 6.74 -14.74
CA SER A 33 -6.22 5.84 -15.80
C SER A 33 -4.71 5.60 -15.79
N LYS A 34 -3.89 6.61 -15.48
CA LYS A 34 -2.43 6.46 -15.34
C LYS A 34 -2.06 5.65 -14.11
N VAL A 35 -2.74 5.89 -12.98
CA VAL A 35 -2.56 5.13 -11.72
C VAL A 35 -2.83 3.65 -11.96
N GLU A 36 -4.00 3.31 -12.53
CA GLU A 36 -4.40 1.91 -12.76
C GLU A 36 -3.51 1.18 -13.75
N ARG A 37 -2.87 1.91 -14.68
CA ARG A 37 -1.94 1.33 -15.66
C ARG A 37 -0.49 1.31 -15.19
N GLY A 38 -0.21 1.80 -13.98
CA GLY A 38 1.16 1.96 -13.48
C GLY A 38 2.01 2.92 -14.35
N ARG A 39 1.39 3.89 -15.02
CA ARG A 39 2.03 4.84 -15.95
C ARG A 39 2.09 6.25 -15.37
N LEU A 40 2.58 6.38 -14.15
CA LEU A 40 3.03 7.68 -13.64
C LEU A 40 4.41 7.94 -14.30
N HIS A 41 4.58 9.11 -14.93
CA HIS A 41 5.65 9.40 -15.90
C HIS A 41 7.07 9.50 -15.30
N SER A 42 7.19 9.17 -14.03
CA SER A 42 8.41 9.12 -13.22
C SER A 42 8.21 7.93 -12.29
N GLY A 43 9.24 7.27 -11.80
CA GLY A 43 9.15 6.05 -10.96
C GLY A 43 8.41 6.18 -9.62
N ASP A 44 7.44 7.10 -9.51
CA ASP A 44 6.70 7.48 -8.34
C ASP A 44 5.28 6.91 -8.39
N TYR A 45 5.00 6.06 -7.42
CA TYR A 45 3.66 5.81 -6.94
C TYR A 45 3.00 7.12 -6.48
N PRO A 46 1.65 7.24 -6.48
CA PRO A 46 0.99 8.47 -6.07
C PRO A 46 1.35 8.87 -4.63
N SER A 47 1.24 10.16 -4.29
CA SER A 47 1.58 10.65 -2.94
C SER A 47 0.86 9.88 -1.82
N GLU A 48 1.43 9.83 -0.60
CA GLU A 48 0.74 9.24 0.57
C GLU A 48 -0.63 9.87 0.77
N LYS A 49 -0.73 11.20 0.67
CA LYS A 49 -2.01 11.93 0.74
C LYS A 49 -3.06 11.41 -0.25
N PHE A 50 -2.65 11.08 -1.47
CA PHE A 50 -3.55 10.48 -2.46
C PHE A 50 -3.95 9.06 -2.06
N ILE A 51 -3.00 8.25 -1.58
CA ILE A 51 -3.25 6.87 -1.14
C ILE A 51 -4.21 6.82 0.05
N HIS A 52 -4.07 7.73 1.03
CA HIS A 52 -5.01 7.86 2.15
C HIS A 52 -6.44 8.07 1.66
N LYS A 53 -6.65 9.06 0.78
CA LYS A 53 -7.98 9.33 0.19
C LYS A 53 -8.48 8.18 -0.68
N LEU A 54 -7.58 7.54 -1.42
CA LEU A 54 -7.91 6.40 -2.27
C LEU A 54 -8.41 5.22 -1.45
N ALA A 55 -7.77 4.94 -0.31
CA ALA A 55 -8.18 3.89 0.62
C ALA A 55 -9.58 4.15 1.16
N GLU A 56 -9.86 5.40 1.56
CA GLU A 56 -11.17 5.84 2.05
C GLU A 56 -12.26 5.67 0.97
N GLU A 57 -12.03 6.18 -0.24
CA GLU A 57 -13.01 6.12 -1.34
C GLU A 57 -13.27 4.71 -1.88
N LEU A 58 -12.32 3.80 -1.68
CA LEU A 58 -12.39 2.42 -2.16
C LEU A 58 -12.64 1.40 -1.03
N GLU A 59 -12.90 1.86 0.19
CA GLU A 59 -13.10 1.01 1.37
C GLU A 59 -11.99 -0.06 1.54
N ALA A 60 -10.74 0.36 1.34
CA ALA A 60 -9.59 -0.54 1.24
C ALA A 60 -8.62 -0.39 2.41
N ASP A 61 -7.76 -1.39 2.59
CA ASP A 61 -6.67 -1.33 3.56
C ASP A 61 -5.58 -0.36 3.08
N GLU A 62 -5.47 0.77 3.77
CA GLU A 62 -4.48 1.81 3.48
C GLU A 62 -3.04 1.30 3.59
N ASP A 63 -2.73 0.49 4.61
CA ASP A 63 -1.38 -0.01 4.83
C ASP A 63 -0.97 -0.94 3.68
N GLU A 64 -1.91 -1.73 3.16
CA GLU A 64 -1.70 -2.55 1.95
C GLU A 64 -1.40 -1.68 0.73
N LEU A 65 -2.20 -0.64 0.49
CA LEU A 65 -2.00 0.28 -0.63
C LEU A 65 -0.67 1.03 -0.54
N LEU A 66 -0.27 1.47 0.66
CA LEU A 66 1.02 2.11 0.90
C LEU A 66 2.18 1.15 0.59
N MET A 67 2.11 -0.09 1.08
CA MET A 67 3.14 -1.11 0.85
C MET A 67 3.26 -1.47 -0.63
N LEU A 68 2.14 -1.66 -1.33
CA LEU A 68 2.10 -1.87 -2.78
C LEU A 68 2.68 -0.68 -3.55
N ALA A 69 2.58 0.52 -2.97
CA ALA A 69 3.17 1.75 -3.47
C ALA A 69 4.63 1.98 -3.02
N GLY A 70 5.29 0.97 -2.46
CA GLY A 70 6.67 1.06 -1.98
C GLY A 70 6.85 2.00 -0.79
N LYS A 71 5.77 2.34 -0.07
CA LYS A 71 5.79 3.24 1.08
C LYS A 71 5.57 2.44 2.36
N VAL A 72 6.37 2.73 3.37
CA VAL A 72 6.22 2.10 4.69
C VAL A 72 5.12 2.83 5.47
N PRO A 73 4.08 2.14 5.99
CA PRO A 73 3.06 2.70 6.86
C PRO A 73 3.59 3.43 8.09
N LEU A 74 2.84 4.41 8.59
CA LEU A 74 3.22 5.20 9.77
C LEU A 74 3.41 4.34 11.02
N SER A 75 2.55 3.33 11.20
CA SER A 75 2.62 2.35 12.29
C SER A 75 3.99 1.63 12.32
N ILE A 76 4.46 1.19 11.16
CA ILE A 76 5.74 0.52 10.98
C ILE A 76 6.90 1.51 11.13
N ARG A 77 6.81 2.71 10.51
CA ARG A 77 7.84 3.77 10.67
C ARG A 77 8.07 4.13 12.13
N ARG A 78 6.99 4.24 12.91
CA ARG A 78 7.07 4.51 14.36
C ARG A 78 7.85 3.41 15.07
N ARG A 79 7.55 2.14 14.77
CA ARG A 79 8.24 1.00 15.39
C ARG A 79 9.72 0.94 15.02
N ILE A 80 10.07 1.24 13.76
CA ILE A 80 11.46 1.37 13.32
C ILE A 80 12.19 2.45 14.11
N ARG A 81 11.56 3.62 14.35
CA ARG A 81 12.16 4.71 15.12
C ARG A 81 12.32 4.37 16.60
N GLU A 82 11.39 3.62 17.18
CA GLU A 82 11.40 3.25 18.60
C GLU A 82 12.43 2.16 18.93
N ARG A 83 12.78 1.30 17.96
CA ARG A 83 13.70 0.16 18.13
C ARG A 83 14.60 -0.03 16.89
N PRO A 84 15.38 0.97 16.47
CA PRO A 84 16.14 0.91 15.22
C PRO A 84 17.11 -0.27 15.15
N GLU A 85 17.74 -0.63 16.27
CA GLU A 85 18.66 -1.76 16.39
C GLU A 85 18.03 -3.10 16.00
N VAL A 86 16.76 -3.32 16.37
CA VAL A 86 16.03 -4.56 16.05
C VAL A 86 15.83 -4.67 14.54
N PHE A 87 15.37 -3.61 13.89
CA PHE A 87 15.10 -3.61 12.45
C PHE A 87 16.40 -3.62 11.63
N GLN A 88 17.50 -3.06 12.12
CA GLN A 88 18.81 -3.18 11.48
C GLN A 88 19.34 -4.63 11.50
N ILE A 89 19.10 -5.37 12.58
CA ILE A 89 19.43 -6.79 12.65
C ILE A 89 18.57 -7.55 11.64
N ILE A 90 17.25 -7.34 11.66
CA ILE A 90 16.31 -7.99 10.73
C ILE A 90 16.70 -7.71 9.28
N ALA A 91 17.06 -6.47 8.93
CA ALA A 91 17.47 -6.09 7.57
C ALA A 91 18.76 -6.78 7.10
N LYS A 92 19.58 -7.33 8.00
CA LYS A 92 20.81 -8.09 7.67
C LYS A 92 20.59 -9.60 7.66
N MET A 93 19.44 -10.08 8.13
CA MET A 93 19.10 -11.50 8.12
C MET A 93 18.78 -11.95 6.69
N ASN A 94 19.11 -13.21 6.38
CA ASN A 94 18.63 -13.85 5.15
C ASN A 94 17.22 -14.41 5.34
N ASP A 95 16.56 -14.77 4.24
CA ASP A 95 15.19 -15.27 4.23
C ASP A 95 14.99 -16.46 5.19
N LYS A 96 15.92 -17.42 5.24
CA LYS A 96 15.82 -18.57 6.15
C LYS A 96 15.82 -18.16 7.63
N GLN A 97 16.60 -17.14 7.98
CA GLN A 97 16.66 -16.63 9.34
C GLN A 97 15.38 -15.86 9.70
N ILE A 98 14.82 -15.11 8.74
CA ILE A 98 13.55 -14.39 8.91
C ILE A 98 12.40 -15.39 9.06
N ASP A 99 12.32 -16.42 8.21
CA ASP A 99 11.30 -17.46 8.29
C ASP A 99 11.33 -18.19 9.64
N LYS A 100 12.52 -18.50 10.15
CA LYS A 100 12.70 -19.09 11.49
C LYS A 100 12.18 -18.16 12.59
N LEU A 101 12.55 -16.88 12.55
CA LEU A 101 12.08 -15.88 13.51
C LEU A 101 10.55 -15.77 13.49
N MET A 102 9.93 -15.80 12.30
CA MET A 102 8.47 -15.75 12.15
C MET A 102 7.78 -17.01 12.66
N GLY A 103 8.42 -18.19 12.56
CA GLY A 103 7.89 -19.45 13.10
C GLY A 103 7.76 -19.46 14.62
N ASP A 104 8.61 -18.70 15.32
CA ASP A 104 8.63 -18.60 16.79
C ASP A 104 7.66 -17.52 17.32
N LEU A 105 7.13 -16.65 16.45
CA LEU A 105 6.20 -15.58 16.81
C LEU A 105 4.74 -16.06 16.80
N PRO A 106 3.89 -15.53 17.70
CA PRO A 106 2.46 -15.79 17.62
C PRO A 106 1.93 -15.31 16.27
N LYS A 107 1.14 -16.16 15.60
CA LYS A 107 0.54 -15.79 14.32
C LYS A 107 -0.29 -14.52 14.50
N PRO A 108 -0.15 -13.51 13.61
CA PRO A 108 -1.00 -12.34 13.68
C PRO A 108 -2.46 -12.78 13.59
N PRO A 109 -3.39 -12.08 14.28
CA PRO A 109 -4.81 -12.35 14.09
C PRO A 109 -5.12 -12.24 12.59
N SER A 110 -5.81 -13.23 12.04
CA SER A 110 -6.32 -13.15 10.68
C SER A 110 -7.13 -11.86 10.58
N LYS A 111 -6.76 -10.95 9.68
CA LYS A 111 -7.59 -9.79 9.37
C LYS A 111 -8.97 -10.33 8.97
N ALA A 112 -10.01 -9.88 9.66
CA ALA A 112 -11.40 -10.25 9.41
C ALA A 112 -11.92 -9.55 8.15
#